data_AF-A0A6C0LP80-F1
#
_entry.id   AF-A0A6C0LP80-F1
#
_cell.length_a   1.000
_cell.length_b   1.000
_cell.length_c   1.000
_cell.angle_alpha   90.00
_cell.angle_beta   90.00
_cell.angle_gamma   90.00
#
_symmetry.space_group_name_H-M   'P 1'
#
loop_
_entity.id
_entity.type
_entity.pdbx_description
1 polymer ?
#
loop_
_entity_poly.entity_id
_entity_poly.type
_entity_poly.pdbx_seq_one_letter_code
_entity_poly.pdbx_strand_id
1 'polypeptide(L)' 'MREKQATRFCKCIKEVRKTVKLRPGQPKTNDAKERAAIAICVRSILQTRGRTLKKFKCRGKASLTTQGPIKTRKNRV' A
#
# COMPACT_ATOMS: atom_id res chain seq x y z
N MET A 1 -2.33 -20.49 10.86
CA MET A 1 -3.37 -19.70 10.16
C MET A 1 -2.73 -18.78 9.12
N ARG A 2 -3.00 -18.98 7.82
CA ARG A 2 -2.48 -18.09 6.75
C ARG A 2 -3.22 -16.75 6.83
N GLU A 3 -2.56 -15.70 7.32
CA GLU A 3 -3.17 -14.38 7.42
C GLU A 3 -3.63 -13.89 6.03
N LYS A 4 -4.88 -13.42 5.93
CA LYS A 4 -5.42 -12.87 4.68
C LYS A 4 -4.55 -11.69 4.25
N GLN A 5 -4.18 -11.64 2.97
CA GLN A 5 -3.29 -10.59 2.43
C GLN A 5 -3.82 -9.17 2.71
N ALA A 6 -5.14 -8.99 2.73
CA ALA A 6 -5.79 -7.74 3.10
C ALA A 6 -5.50 -7.30 4.55
N THR A 7 -5.47 -8.24 5.51
CA THR A 7 -5.17 -7.95 6.91
C THR A 7 -3.71 -7.54 7.07
N ARG A 8 -2.79 -8.28 6.44
CA ARG A 8 -1.36 -7.94 6.43
C ARG A 8 -1.11 -6.56 5.81
N PHE A 9 -1.80 -6.25 4.72
CA PHE A 9 -1.71 -4.96 4.06
C PHE A 9 -2.27 -3.82 4.92
N CYS A 10 -3.41 -4.04 5.58
CA CYS A 10 -4.01 -3.09 6.52
C CYS A 10 -3.11 -2.83 7.74
N LYS A 11 -2.46 -3.85 8.28
CA LYS A 11 -1.44 -3.70 9.35
C LYS A 11 -0.25 -2.86 8.90
N CYS A 12 0.30 -3.14 7.72
CA CYS A 12 1.40 -2.36 7.15
C CYS A 12 1.05 -0.87 7.11
N ILE A 13 -0.13 -0.51 6.59
CA ILE A 13 -0.56 0.90 6.50
C ILE A 13 -0.67 1.53 7.89
N LYS A 14 -1.26 0.82 8.86
CA LYS A 14 -1.45 1.32 10.22
C LYS A 14 -0.14 1.58 10.97
N GLU A 15 0.90 0.79 10.69
CA GLU A 15 2.23 0.99 11.26
C GLU A 15 3.00 2.08 10.52
N VAL A 16 3.04 2.02 9.18
CA VAL A 16 3.77 3.02 8.37
C VAL A 16 3.19 4.41 8.52
N ARG A 17 1.87 4.60 8.66
CA ARG A 17 1.28 5.93 8.85
C ARG A 17 1.76 6.64 10.13
N LYS A 18 2.17 5.87 11.15
CA LYS A 18 2.69 6.42 12.42
C LYS A 18 4.13 6.91 12.25
N THR A 19 4.91 6.25 11.38
CA THR A 19 6.35 6.49 11.22
C THR A 19 6.68 7.34 10.01
N VAL A 20 5.81 7.41 9.01
CA VAL A 20 6.08 8.11 7.74
C VAL A 20 6.18 9.62 7.98
N LYS A 21 7.35 10.16 7.66
CA LYS A 21 7.58 11.60 7.61
C LYS A 21 7.28 12.09 6.20
N LEU A 22 6.32 12.99 6.08
CA LEU A 22 6.00 13.64 4.81
C LEU A 22 7.06 14.68 4.47
N ARG A 23 7.26 14.93 3.18
CA ARG A 23 8.21 15.93 2.69
C ARG A 23 7.80 17.34 3.14
N PRO A 24 8.77 18.27 3.31
CA PRO A 24 8.45 19.67 3.57
C PRO A 24 7.55 20.24 2.46
N GLY A 25 6.56 21.06 2.85
CA GLY A 25 5.53 21.60 1.94
C GLY A 25 4.29 20.71 1.75
N GLN A 26 4.28 19.48 2.26
CA GLN A 26 3.07 18.64 2.24
C GLN A 26 2.18 18.88 3.48
N PRO A 27 0.85 18.82 3.33
CA PRO A 27 -0.06 18.90 4.46
C PRO A 27 0.18 17.71 5.40
N LYS A 28 0.47 17.98 6.68
CA LYS A 28 0.75 16.95 7.70
C LYS A 28 -0.52 16.27 8.23
N THR A 29 -1.50 16.04 7.37
CA THR A 29 -2.78 15.41 7.74
C THR A 29 -2.67 13.90 7.81
N ASN A 30 -3.59 13.27 8.54
CA ASN A 30 -3.69 11.81 8.60
C ASN A 30 -3.91 11.19 7.22
N ASP A 31 -4.68 11.87 6.36
CA ASP A 31 -4.94 11.41 4.99
C ASP A 31 -3.68 11.43 4.12
N ALA A 32 -2.84 12.46 4.25
CA ALA A 32 -1.57 12.52 3.51
C ALA A 32 -0.60 11.42 3.97
N LYS A 33 -0.53 11.16 5.28
CA LYS A 33 0.25 10.04 5.84
C LYS A 33 -0.30 8.70 5.38
N GLU A 34 -1.62 8.54 5.32
CA GLU A 34 -2.26 7.31 4.85
C GLU A 34 -1.97 7.05 3.38
N ARG A 35 -2.06 8.07 2.52
CA ARG A 35 -1.68 7.97 1.09
C ARG A 35 -0.22 7.53 0.92
N ALA A 36 0.70 8.14 1.67
CA ALA A 36 2.11 7.76 1.65
C ALA A 36 2.33 6.33 2.15
N ALA A 37 1.66 5.93 3.23
CA ALA A 37 1.72 4.58 3.77
C ALA A 37 1.19 3.53 2.79
N ILE A 38 0.10 3.81 2.07
CA ILE A 38 -0.42 2.93 1.02
C ILE A 38 0.65 2.71 -0.05
N ALA A 39 1.29 3.76 -0.57
CA ALA A 39 2.31 3.64 -1.61
C ALA A 39 3.49 2.76 -1.17
N ILE A 40 3.98 2.95 0.06
CA ILE A 40 5.05 2.15 0.65
C ILE A 40 4.63 0.68 0.76
N CYS A 41 3.44 0.41 1.30
CA CYS A 41 2.93 -0.95 1.47
C CYS A 41 2.63 -1.65 0.14
N VAL A 42 2.19 -0.92 -0.90
CA VAL A 42 2.03 -1.47 -2.26
C VAL A 42 3.36 -1.94 -2.80
N ARG A 43 4.41 -1.12 -2.68
CA ARG A 43 5.76 -1.47 -3.14
C ARG A 43 6.31 -2.71 -2.42
N SER A 44 6.22 -2.75 -1.10
CA SER A 44 6.82 -3.84 -0.32
C SER A 44 6.02 -5.15 -0.38
N ILE A 45 4.69 -5.10 -0.47
CA ILE A 45 3.82 -6.30 -0.37
C ILE A 45 3.28 -6.78 -1.73
N LEU A 46 2.88 -5.87 -2.61
CA LEU A 46 2.20 -6.23 -3.87
C LEU A 46 3.15 -6.30 -5.05
N GLN A 47 4.03 -5.30 -5.21
CA GLN A 47 4.99 -5.27 -6.33
C GLN A 47 6.00 -6.41 -6.24
N THR A 48 6.42 -6.81 -5.05
CA THR A 48 7.27 -8.01 -4.82
C THR A 48 6.62 -9.30 -5.30
N ARG A 49 5.29 -9.31 -5.53
CA ARG A 49 4.52 -10.44 -6.04
C ARG A 49 4.01 -10.22 -7.47
N GLY A 50 4.50 -9.19 -8.16
CA GLY A 50 4.06 -8.83 -9.51
C GLY A 50 2.60 -8.38 -9.59
N ARG A 51 2.05 -7.82 -8.51
CA ARG A 51 0.66 -7.33 -8.44
C ARG A 51 0.63 -5.83 -8.21
N THR A 52 -0.42 -5.18 -8.70
CA THR A 52 -0.68 -3.76 -8.41
C THR A 52 -2.01 -3.58 -7.70
N LEU A 53 -2.17 -2.46 -7.01
CA LEU A 53 -3.37 -2.17 -6.23
C LEU A 53 -4.51 -1.72 -7.16
N LYS A 54 -5.69 -2.37 -7.07
CA LYS A 54 -6.91 -1.93 -7.76
C LYS A 54 -7.89 -1.26 -6.80
N LYS A 55 -8.24 -1.94 -5.72
CA LYS A 55 -9.12 -1.42 -4.66
C LYS A 55 -8.62 -1.88 -3.30
N PHE A 56 -8.75 -1.02 -2.30
CA PHE A 56 -8.39 -1.31 -0.93
C PHE A 56 -9.43 -0.75 0.04
N LYS A 57 -9.75 -1.51 1.09
CA LYS A 57 -10.54 -1.06 2.23
C LYS A 57 -10.00 -1.68 3.52
N CYS A 58 -9.58 -0.83 4.46
CA CYS A 58 -9.19 -1.24 5.83
C CYS A 58 -10.38 -1.20 6.82
N ARG A 59 -11.42 -0.40 6.53
CA ARG A 59 -12.54 -0.15 7.45
C ARG A 59 -13.54 -1.31 7.42
N GLY A 60 -13.69 -2.02 8.54
CA GLY A 60 -14.56 -3.20 8.67
C GLY A 60 -13.88 -4.47 8.15
N LYS A 61 -14.52 -5.16 7.19
CA LYS A 61 -13.91 -6.33 6.52
C LYS A 61 -12.79 -5.85 5.60
N ALA A 62 -11.54 -6.12 5.97
CA ALA A 62 -10.39 -5.76 5.16
C ALA A 62 -10.48 -6.43 3.78
N SER A 63 -10.56 -5.62 2.72
CA SER A 63 -10.61 -6.09 1.34
C SER A 63 -9.45 -5.50 0.54
N LEU A 64 -8.83 -6.35 -0.26
CA LEU A 64 -7.72 -5.99 -1.12
C LEU A 64 -7.96 -6.66 -2.47
N THR A 65 -8.30 -5.85 -3.46
CA THR A 65 -8.40 -6.28 -4.84
C THR A 65 -7.14 -5.82 -5.55
N THR A 66 -6.40 -6.79 -6.09
CA THR A 66 -5.24 -6.50 -6.94
C THR A 66 -5.62 -6.65 -8.40
N GLN A 67 -4.85 -6.04 -9.26
CA GLN A 67 -4.89 -6.28 -10.70
C GLN A 67 -3.57 -6.90 -11.15
N GLY A 68 -3.56 -7.43 -12.37
CA GLY A 68 -2.33 -7.89 -13.00
C GLY A 68 -1.25 -6.80 -12.99
N PRO A 69 0.02 -7.19 -13.16
CA PRO A 69 1.07 -6.20 -13.33
C PRO A 69 0.69 -5.29 -14.49
N ILE A 70 0.89 -3.98 -14.32
CA ILE A 70 0.86 -3.07 -15.45
C ILE A 70 1.98 -3.59 -16.37
N LYS A 71 1.68 -3.91 -17.63
CA LYS A 71 2.69 -4.29 -18.65
C LYS A 71 3.54 -3.06 -19.03
N THR A 72 4.08 -2.34 -18.05
CA THR A 72 5.04 -1.27 -18.28
C THR A 72 6.43 -1.91 -18.30
N ARG A 73 6.92 -2.12 -19.53
CA ARG A 73 8.32 -2.40 -19.91
C ARG A 73 9.12 -3.28 -18.95
N LYS A 74 9.27 -4.56 -19.31
CA LYS A 74 10.57 -5.23 -19.16
C LYS A 74 11.64 -4.25 -19.71
N ASN A 75 12.70 -4.00 -18.96
CA ASN A 75 13.78 -3.02 -19.20
C ASN A 75 13.53 -1.66 -18.53
N ARG A 76 13.93 -1.57 -17.26
CA ARG A 76 14.69 -0.42 -16.80
C ARG A 76 16.04 -0.97 -16.34
N VAL A 77 17.06 -0.67 -17.15
CA VAL A 77 18.48 -0.89 -16.90
C VAL A 77 18.91 -0.13 -15.65
#